data_AF-A0A423TFS2-F1
#
_entry.id   AF-A0A423TFS2-F1
#
_cell.length_a   1.000
_cell.length_b   1.000
_cell.length_c   1.000
_cell.angle_alpha   90.00
_cell.angle_beta   90.00
_cell.angle_gamma   90.00
#
_symmetry.space_group_name_H-M   'P 1'
#
loop_
_entity.id
_entity.type
_entity.pdbx_description
1 polymer ?
#
loop_
_entity_poly.entity_id
_entity_poly.type
_entity_poly.pdbx_seq_one_letter_code
_entity_poly.pdbx_strand_id
1 'polypeptide(L)'
;MKLVVFISLVGLVLTENVNTKEKLLTYIAQELTWHGRNGSVTFLHNKCEFSVTPKSIDWMPYHESNFSCPDWTNIVGEATGRCRVLTAAKAAKDFVVRALDIGLFNFYDGKAWLFSEIATDTNNIMLSL
;
A
#
# COMPACT_ATOMS: atom_id res chain seq x y z
N MET A 1 -2.56 15.52 -39.58
CA MET A 1 -3.68 14.72 -39.03
C MET A 1 -3.23 13.44 -38.32
N LYS A 2 -2.34 12.61 -38.89
CA LYS A 2 -1.84 11.38 -38.23
C LYS A 2 -1.16 11.61 -36.87
N LEU A 3 -0.34 12.67 -36.73
CA LEU A 3 0.39 12.96 -35.49
C LEU A 3 -0.52 13.33 -34.31
N VAL A 4 -1.59 14.09 -34.57
CA VAL A 4 -2.54 14.58 -33.55
C VAL A 4 -3.37 13.42 -32.98
N VAL A 5 -3.76 12.48 -33.84
CA VAL A 5 -4.48 11.26 -33.44
C VAL A 5 -3.61 10.32 -32.61
N PHE A 6 -2.32 10.20 -32.95
CA PHE A 6 -1.37 9.42 -32.15
C PHE A 6 -1.16 10.02 -30.75
N ILE A 7 -0.99 11.34 -30.66
CA ILE A 7 -0.83 12.02 -29.37
C ILE A 7 -2.10 11.88 -28.52
N SER A 8 -3.30 11.98 -29.11
CA SER A 8 -4.55 11.79 -28.35
C SER A 8 -4.74 10.34 -27.87
N LEU A 9 -4.40 9.34 -28.70
CA LEU A 9 -4.48 7.94 -28.29
C LEU A 9 -3.49 7.60 -27.18
N VAL A 10 -2.24 8.07 -27.29
CA VAL A 10 -1.22 7.85 -26.27
C VAL A 10 -1.61 8.54 -24.96
N GLY A 11 -2.14 9.78 -25.04
CA GLY A 11 -2.67 10.47 -23.87
C GLY A 11 -3.75 9.68 -23.14
N LEU A 12 -4.74 9.16 -23.87
CA LEU A 12 -5.85 8.40 -23.28
C LEU A 12 -5.37 7.11 -22.59
N VAL A 13 -4.53 6.32 -23.29
CA VAL A 13 -4.00 5.04 -22.79
C VAL A 13 -3.11 5.22 -21.56
N LEU A 14 -2.33 6.31 -21.49
CA LEU A 14 -1.46 6.56 -20.33
C LEU A 14 -2.26 6.92 -19.07
N THR A 15 -3.35 7.69 -19.20
CA THR A 15 -4.14 8.12 -18.04
C THR A 15 -4.89 7.00 -17.32
N GLU A 16 -5.44 6.02 -18.07
CA GLU A 16 -6.16 4.89 -17.47
C GLU A 16 -5.23 3.98 -16.66
N ASN A 17 -4.00 3.79 -17.14
CA ASN A 17 -3.00 2.94 -16.50
C ASN A 17 -2.49 3.54 -15.18
N VAL A 18 -2.27 4.86 -15.12
CA VAL A 18 -1.83 5.55 -13.90
C VAL A 18 -2.90 5.46 -12.81
N ASN A 19 -4.16 5.74 -13.13
CA ASN A 19 -5.26 5.68 -12.18
C ASN A 19 -5.46 4.25 -11.64
N THR A 20 -5.30 3.24 -12.50
CA THR A 20 -5.42 1.83 -12.12
C THR A 20 -4.27 1.41 -11.20
N LYS A 21 -3.03 1.80 -11.52
CA LYS A 21 -1.85 1.56 -10.66
C LYS A 21 -2.05 2.19 -9.29
N GLU A 22 -2.44 3.46 -9.23
CA GLU A 22 -2.63 4.17 -7.97
C GLU A 22 -3.73 3.56 -7.09
N LYS A 23 -4.85 3.17 -7.70
CA LYS A 23 -5.95 2.48 -7.00
C LYS A 23 -5.48 1.17 -6.39
N LEU A 24 -4.77 0.34 -7.17
CA LEU A 24 -4.22 -0.92 -6.66
C LEU A 24 -3.32 -0.69 -5.44
N LEU A 25 -2.37 0.22 -5.55
CA LEU A 25 -1.43 0.54 -4.45
C LEU A 25 -2.18 1.03 -3.20
N THR A 26 -3.25 1.80 -3.41
CA THR A 26 -4.09 2.30 -2.31
C THR A 26 -4.86 1.15 -1.64
N TYR A 27 -5.42 0.22 -2.40
CA TYR A 27 -6.13 -0.94 -1.84
C TYR A 27 -5.18 -1.89 -1.11
N ILE A 28 -3.99 -2.15 -1.67
CA ILE A 28 -2.96 -2.95 -0.98
C ILE A 28 -2.62 -2.31 0.38
N ALA A 29 -2.39 -0.99 0.42
CA ALA A 29 -2.06 -0.30 1.65
C ALA A 29 -3.19 -0.36 2.69
N GLN A 30 -4.45 -0.26 2.25
CA GLN A 30 -5.62 -0.41 3.12
C GLN A 30 -5.70 -1.81 3.72
N GLU A 31 -5.49 -2.84 2.91
CA GLU A 31 -5.51 -4.24 3.33
C GLU A 31 -4.40 -4.52 4.35
N LEU A 32 -3.18 -4.10 4.06
CA LEU A 32 -2.04 -4.21 4.99
C LEU A 32 -2.32 -3.52 6.32
N THR A 33 -2.94 -2.34 6.28
CA THR A 33 -3.29 -1.59 7.49
C THR A 33 -4.39 -2.29 8.29
N TRP A 34 -5.39 -2.87 7.61
CA TRP A 34 -6.52 -3.56 8.25
C TRP A 34 -6.05 -4.83 8.99
N HIS A 35 -5.23 -5.65 8.34
CA HIS A 35 -4.68 -6.87 8.93
C HIS A 35 -3.55 -6.60 9.93
N GLY A 36 -2.76 -5.55 9.71
CA GLY A 36 -1.65 -5.16 10.58
C GLY A 36 -2.04 -4.45 11.88
N ARG A 37 -3.34 -4.27 12.17
CA ARG A 37 -3.82 -3.61 13.40
C ARG A 37 -3.30 -4.26 14.68
N ASN A 38 -3.01 -5.56 14.64
CA ASN A 38 -2.49 -6.35 15.77
C ASN A 38 -0.94 -6.36 15.85
N GLY A 39 -0.25 -5.57 15.03
CA GLY A 39 1.20 -5.34 15.11
C GLY A 39 2.02 -6.02 14.01
N SER A 40 1.54 -7.13 13.44
CA SER A 40 2.18 -7.80 12.31
C SER A 40 1.19 -8.14 11.20
N VAL A 41 1.67 -8.12 9.96
CA VAL A 41 0.92 -8.52 8.76
C VAL A 41 1.84 -9.26 7.82
N THR A 42 1.29 -10.14 6.99
CA THR A 42 2.06 -10.79 5.92
C THR A 42 1.79 -10.08 4.60
N PHE A 43 2.85 -9.72 3.87
CA PHE A 43 2.76 -9.16 2.53
C PHE A 43 3.62 -9.99 1.58
N LEU A 44 3.00 -10.55 0.52
CA LEU A 44 3.69 -11.40 -0.45
C LEU A 44 4.55 -12.51 0.20
N HIS A 45 4.01 -13.19 1.21
CA HIS A 45 4.67 -14.23 2.03
C HIS A 45 5.77 -13.75 2.99
N ASN A 46 6.00 -12.45 3.09
CA ASN A 46 6.98 -11.87 3.99
C ASN A 46 6.30 -11.28 5.22
N LYS A 47 6.90 -11.50 6.39
CA LYS A 47 6.42 -10.88 7.62
C LYS A 47 6.79 -9.40 7.62
N CYS A 48 5.80 -8.57 7.89
CA CYS A 48 5.91 -7.13 7.97
C CYS A 48 5.28 -6.60 9.26
N GLU A 49 5.66 -5.40 9.64
CA GLU A 49 5.23 -4.78 10.89
C GLU A 49 5.08 -3.27 10.77
N PHE A 50 4.21 -2.73 11.64
CA PHE A 50 4.05 -1.29 11.81
C PHE A 50 4.75 -0.85 13.09
N SER A 51 5.56 0.19 12.99
CA SER A 51 6.08 0.93 14.14
C SER A 51 5.46 2.32 14.18
N VAL A 52 4.88 2.71 15.32
CA VAL A 52 4.26 4.03 15.50
C VAL A 52 4.93 4.75 16.65
N THR A 53 5.55 5.88 16.35
CA THR A 53 6.21 6.74 17.34
C THR A 53 5.41 8.02 17.53
N PRO A 54 4.95 8.35 18.75
CA PRO A 54 4.35 9.64 19.01
C PRO A 54 5.39 10.75 18.84
N LYS A 55 5.03 11.83 18.15
CA LYS A 55 5.86 13.02 18.00
C LYS A 55 5.11 14.27 18.43
N SER A 56 5.83 15.22 18.99
CA SER A 56 5.34 16.58 19.22
C SER A 56 5.99 17.48 18.19
N ILE A 57 5.18 18.07 17.30
CA ILE A 57 5.65 19.04 16.29
C ILE A 57 4.86 20.32 16.56
N ASP A 58 5.55 21.42 16.83
CA ASP A 58 4.95 22.72 17.14
C ASP A 58 3.86 22.65 18.23
N TRP A 59 4.12 21.87 19.29
CA TRP A 59 3.20 21.65 20.42
C TRP A 59 1.91 20.91 20.07
N MET A 60 1.81 20.34 18.86
CA MET A 60 0.69 19.53 18.42
C MET A 60 1.05 18.03 18.44
N PRO A 61 0.11 17.16 18.83
CA PRO A 61 0.33 15.72 18.77
C PRO A 61 0.33 15.23 17.32
N TYR A 62 1.44 14.63 16.93
CA TYR A 62 1.62 13.93 15.66
C TYR A 62 2.01 12.48 15.92
N HIS A 63 1.87 11.67 14.88
CA HIS A 63 2.34 10.30 14.84
C HIS A 63 3.27 10.15 13.64
N GLU A 64 4.43 9.58 13.88
CA GLU A 64 5.27 9.01 12.83
C GLU A 64 4.94 7.53 12.74
N SER A 65 4.72 7.03 11.54
CA SER A 65 4.46 5.61 11.29
C SER A 65 5.42 5.09 10.24
N ASN A 66 6.02 3.95 10.56
CA ASN A 66 6.93 3.23 9.69
C ASN A 66 6.33 1.85 9.39
N PHE A 67 6.48 1.39 8.15
CA PHE A 67 6.09 0.06 7.71
C PHE A 67 7.31 -0.64 7.09
N SER A 68 7.65 -1.81 7.60
CA SER A 68 8.86 -2.55 7.23
C SER A 68 8.63 -4.05 7.15
N CYS A 69 9.40 -4.72 6.30
CA CYS A 69 9.43 -6.19 6.15
C CYS A 69 10.88 -6.68 6.28
N PRO A 70 11.42 -6.79 7.52
CA PRO A 70 12.85 -6.87 7.78
C PRO A 70 13.55 -8.09 7.16
N ASP A 71 12.85 -9.24 7.07
CA ASP A 71 13.41 -10.46 6.46
C ASP A 71 13.40 -10.44 4.93
N TRP A 72 12.72 -9.46 4.32
CA TRP A 72 12.56 -9.35 2.87
C TRP A 72 13.41 -8.25 2.27
N THR A 73 13.46 -7.08 2.92
CA THR A 73 14.10 -5.88 2.37
C THR A 73 14.38 -4.83 3.45
N ASN A 74 15.37 -3.98 3.18
CA ASN A 74 15.73 -2.85 4.04
C ASN A 74 14.93 -1.57 3.74
N ILE A 75 14.01 -1.59 2.77
CA ILE A 75 13.16 -0.42 2.52
C ILE A 75 12.16 -0.26 3.66
N VAL A 76 11.83 1.00 3.96
CA VAL A 76 10.84 1.37 4.96
C VAL A 76 9.91 2.37 4.31
N GLY A 77 8.61 2.17 4.49
CA GLY A 77 7.61 3.17 4.16
C GLY A 77 7.35 4.07 5.35
N GLU A 78 7.29 5.37 5.12
CA GLU A 78 7.27 6.36 6.20
C GLU A 78 6.12 7.35 5.99
N ALA A 79 5.48 7.75 7.08
CA ALA A 79 4.52 8.85 7.06
C ALA A 79 4.44 9.55 8.42
N THR A 80 4.13 10.85 8.39
CA THR A 80 3.83 11.63 9.59
C THR A 80 2.47 12.29 9.45
N GLY A 81 1.67 12.29 10.53
CA GLY A 81 0.34 12.89 10.52
C GLY A 81 -0.37 12.85 11.86
N ARG A 82 -1.49 13.59 11.96
CA ARG A 82 -2.28 13.72 13.19
C ARG A 82 -3.17 12.51 13.52
N CYS A 83 -3.52 11.70 12.52
CA CYS A 83 -4.39 10.54 12.70
C CYS A 83 -3.58 9.26 12.56
N ARG A 84 -3.41 8.51 13.66
CA ARG A 84 -2.61 7.27 13.70
C ARG A 84 -2.96 6.30 12.57
N VAL A 85 -4.25 6.02 12.34
CA VAL A 85 -4.68 5.03 11.33
C VAL A 85 -4.38 5.53 9.91
N LEU A 86 -4.67 6.80 9.63
CA LEU A 86 -4.40 7.39 8.31
C LEU A 86 -2.89 7.48 8.04
N THR A 87 -2.09 7.79 9.08
CA THR A 87 -0.63 7.82 8.97
C THR A 87 -0.08 6.42 8.70
N ALA A 88 -0.55 5.38 9.39
CA ALA A 88 -0.15 4.00 9.12
C ALA A 88 -0.47 3.59 7.67
N ALA A 89 -1.67 3.90 7.16
CA ALA A 89 -2.04 3.61 5.78
C ALA A 89 -1.15 4.34 4.75
N LYS A 90 -0.74 5.58 5.06
CA LYS A 90 0.21 6.33 4.22
C LYS A 90 1.60 5.68 4.23
N ALA A 91 2.08 5.24 5.39
CA ALA A 91 3.37 4.55 5.50
C ALA A 91 3.37 3.22 4.73
N ALA A 92 2.29 2.43 4.84
CA ALA A 92 2.12 1.22 4.04
C ALA A 92 2.11 1.54 2.54
N LYS A 93 1.37 2.57 2.10
CA LYS A 93 1.35 2.99 0.68
C LYS A 93 2.74 3.41 0.20
N ASP A 94 3.48 4.18 1.00
CA ASP A 94 4.86 4.59 0.69
C ASP A 94 5.79 3.38 0.50
N PHE A 95 5.71 2.38 1.39
CA PHE A 95 6.46 1.14 1.24
C PHE A 95 6.11 0.41 -0.05
N VAL A 96 4.82 0.22 -0.35
CA VAL A 96 4.36 -0.54 -1.52
C VAL A 96 4.76 0.18 -2.81
N VAL A 97 4.71 1.51 -2.84
CA VAL A 97 5.23 2.31 -3.97
C VAL A 97 6.72 2.06 -4.16
N ARG A 98 7.53 2.22 -3.11
CA ARG A 98 8.98 1.99 -3.18
C ARG A 98 9.33 0.58 -3.60
N ALA A 99 8.66 -0.42 -3.03
CA ALA A 99 8.83 -1.83 -3.34
C ALA A 99 8.54 -2.14 -4.82
N LEU A 100 7.47 -1.55 -5.37
CA LEU A 100 7.13 -1.69 -6.79
C LEU A 100 8.16 -0.98 -7.68
N ASP A 101 8.61 0.20 -7.30
CA ASP A 101 9.55 1.01 -8.08
C ASP A 101 10.95 0.38 -8.15
N ILE A 102 11.39 -0.32 -7.09
CA ILE A 102 12.65 -1.08 -7.10
C ILE A 102 12.49 -2.52 -7.62
N GLY A 103 11.29 -2.93 -8.00
CA GLY A 103 11.02 -4.24 -8.59
C GLY A 103 11.04 -5.41 -7.60
N LEU A 104 10.77 -5.20 -6.31
CA LEU A 104 10.58 -6.30 -5.35
C LEU A 104 9.37 -7.16 -5.70
N PHE A 105 8.37 -6.56 -6.34
CA PHE A 105 7.21 -7.24 -6.92
C PHE A 105 6.74 -6.43 -8.12
N ASN A 106 5.92 -7.03 -8.98
CA ASN A 106 5.32 -6.34 -10.13
C ASN A 106 3.82 -6.09 -9.92
N PHE A 107 3.20 -5.33 -10.82
CA PHE A 107 1.77 -4.98 -10.73
C PHE A 107 0.84 -6.21 -10.66
N TYR A 108 1.18 -7.31 -11.33
CA TYR A 108 0.38 -8.55 -11.31
C TYR A 108 0.53 -9.30 -9.99
N ASP A 109 1.73 -9.35 -9.41
CA ASP A 109 1.95 -9.97 -8.09
C ASP A 109 1.12 -9.27 -7.02
N GLY A 110 1.15 -7.94 -6.99
CA GLY A 110 0.40 -7.15 -6.02
C GLY A 110 -1.12 -7.28 -6.21
N LYS A 111 -1.58 -7.39 -7.46
CA LYS A 111 -2.97 -7.65 -7.78
C LYS A 111 -3.41 -9.04 -7.32
N ALA A 112 -2.61 -10.07 -7.62
CA ALA A 112 -2.91 -11.45 -7.24
C ALA A 112 -2.99 -11.59 -5.71
N TRP A 113 -2.03 -11.00 -5.01
CA TRP A 113 -2.02 -10.94 -3.55
C TRP A 113 -3.30 -10.28 -2.99
N LEU A 114 -3.66 -9.09 -3.48
CA LEU A 114 -4.86 -8.40 -2.99
C LEU A 114 -6.13 -9.24 -3.20
N PHE A 115 -6.27 -9.90 -4.35
CA PHE A 115 -7.43 -10.76 -4.58
C PHE A 115 -7.46 -12.00 -3.67
N SER A 116 -6.31 -12.59 -3.33
CA SER A 116 -6.27 -13.71 -2.39
C SER A 116 -6.63 -13.30 -0.96
N GLU A 117 -6.24 -12.11 -0.52
CA GLU A 117 -6.62 -11.61 0.82
C GLU A 117 -8.13 -11.34 0.89
N ILE A 118 -8.70 -10.64 -0.10
CA ILE A 118 -10.14 -10.36 -0.14
C ILE A 118 -10.96 -11.66 -0.15
N ALA A 119 -10.52 -12.68 -0.91
CA ALA A 119 -11.18 -13.98 -0.93
C ALA A 119 -11.13 -14.66 0.46
N THR A 120 -9.99 -14.60 1.14
CA THR A 120 -9.82 -15.12 2.50
C THR A 120 -10.79 -14.46 3.48
N ASP A 121 -10.90 -13.12 3.44
CA ASP A 121 -11.79 -12.38 4.31
C ASP A 121 -13.27 -12.72 4.08
N THR A 122 -13.70 -12.84 2.81
CA THR A 122 -15.08 -13.24 2.51
C THR A 122 -15.42 -14.64 3.03
N ASN A 123 -14.47 -15.59 2.95
CA ASN A 123 -14.67 -16.94 3.46
C ASN A 123 -14.75 -16.98 5.00
N ASN A 124 -13.92 -16.18 5.68
CA ASN A 124 -13.94 -16.08 7.14
C ASN A 124 -15.28 -15.51 7.65
N ILE A 125 -15.87 -14.54 6.94
CA ILE A 125 -17.18 -13.99 7.28
C ILE A 125 -18.27 -15.04 7.11
N MET A 126 -18.26 -15.79 6.00
CA MET A 126 -19.28 -16.82 5.72
C MET A 126 -19.23 -18.01 6.69
N LEU A 127 -18.05 -18.36 7.22
CA LEU A 127 -17.88 -19.43 8.21
C LEU A 127 -18.24 -19.00 9.65
N SER A 128 -18.45 -17.71 9.88
CA SER A 128 -18.79 -17.14 11.20
C SER A 128 -20.29 -16.89 11.41
N LEU A 129 -21.11 -17.25 10.42
CA LEU A 129 -22.58 -17.20 10.43
C LEU A 129 -23.17 -18.61 10.53
#